data_AF-A0A2V8BBU3-F1
#
_entry.id   AF-A0A2V8BBU3-F1
#
_cell.length_a   1.000
_cell.length_b   1.000
_cell.length_c   1.000
_cell.angle_alpha   90.00
_cell.angle_beta   90.00
_cell.angle_gamma   90.00
#
_symmetry.space_group_name_H-M   'P 1'
#
loop_
_entity.id
_entity.type
_entity.pdbx_description
1 polymer ?
#
loop_
_entity_poly.entity_id
_entity_poly.type
_entity_poly.pdbx_seq_one_letter_code
_entity_poly.pdbx_strand_id
1 'polypeptide(L)'
;KQAMDFYDRALKLASTIPELQFPLMTYLGKGNALVRVGRVDEAKRVLDEALAVAEGDSAYGYEAELLLQLGLIADQQKDTARALALLARATNLAQKAGGNRIVAEIALETGRIQRQASRPSEAESTLRAGIDVARHMAERLLLPRLLGDLADLQVSNSRYAEARALLEEASDLLEGLLTNASSPWVRSRIIDSMDGIFLARVRLEGAQGQNASRLFAVLEQARGRAMSELVSARDSSNPAELRAGERKIAALQLKLLRTTDRSARQRLLDEIFRAEEELAPAATESFIRTRASRRKPVTLPELQRQLRADEVFLEFALAEPHSYALIATNHSARIHRLAGRADIRKTITA
;
A
#
# COMPACT_ATOMS: atom_id res chain seq x y z
N LYS A 1 22.59 2.60 -18.08
CA LYS A 1 24.01 2.97 -18.26
C LYS A 1 24.29 4.37 -17.71
N GLN A 2 23.59 5.43 -18.15
CA GLN A 2 23.79 6.81 -17.65
C GLN A 2 23.68 6.98 -16.12
N ALA A 3 22.78 6.25 -15.44
CA ALA A 3 22.64 6.33 -13.98
C ALA A 3 23.91 5.91 -13.18
N MET A 4 24.73 4.99 -13.73
CA MET A 4 25.94 4.52 -13.05
C MET A 4 27.01 5.60 -12.97
N ASP A 5 27.23 6.31 -14.08
CA ASP A 5 28.19 7.40 -14.14
C ASP A 5 27.85 8.50 -13.14
N PHE A 6 26.56 8.77 -12.90
CA PHE A 6 26.13 9.73 -11.88
C PHE A 6 26.42 9.23 -10.47
N TYR A 7 26.15 7.96 -10.16
CA TYR A 7 26.49 7.38 -8.85
C TYR A 7 28.00 7.33 -8.60
N ASP A 8 28.80 6.98 -9.61
CA ASP A 8 30.25 6.92 -9.50
C ASP A 8 30.86 8.31 -9.26
N ARG A 9 30.35 9.33 -9.95
CA ARG A 9 30.75 10.74 -9.71
C ARG A 9 30.33 11.20 -8.32
N ALA A 10 29.13 10.85 -7.87
CA ALA A 10 28.64 11.22 -6.55
C ALA A 10 29.46 10.55 -5.43
N LEU A 11 29.81 9.27 -5.56
CA LEU A 11 30.68 8.58 -4.60
C LEU A 11 32.09 9.16 -4.59
N LYS A 12 32.66 9.47 -5.76
CA LYS A 12 33.96 10.13 -5.85
C LYS A 12 33.95 11.49 -5.17
N LEU A 13 32.92 12.30 -5.40
CA LEU A 13 32.78 13.61 -4.76
C LEU A 13 32.62 13.49 -3.24
N ALA A 14 31.78 12.55 -2.78
CA ALA A 14 31.59 12.29 -1.36
C ALA A 14 32.89 11.83 -0.67
N SER A 15 33.71 11.02 -1.34
CA SER A 15 35.02 10.60 -0.81
C SER A 15 36.04 11.74 -0.64
N THR A 16 35.80 12.89 -1.30
CA THR A 16 36.69 14.06 -1.23
C THR A 16 36.24 15.11 -0.22
N ILE A 17 35.08 14.93 0.42
CA ILE A 17 34.49 15.91 1.36
C ILE A 17 34.24 15.20 2.70
N PRO A 18 35.14 15.35 3.68
CA PRO A 18 35.02 14.68 4.99
C PRO A 18 33.73 15.02 5.76
N GLU A 19 33.12 16.17 5.49
CA GLU A 19 31.89 16.63 6.12
C GLU A 19 30.63 15.98 5.53
N LEU A 20 30.74 15.36 4.34
CA LEU A 20 29.66 14.59 3.75
C LEU A 20 29.55 13.28 4.54
N GLN A 21 28.55 13.24 5.44
CA GLN A 21 28.12 12.02 6.11
C GLN A 21 28.03 10.87 5.10
N PHE A 22 28.44 9.67 5.52
CA PHE A 22 28.50 8.46 4.70
C PHE A 22 27.35 8.40 3.67
N PRO A 23 27.63 8.40 2.34
CA PRO A 23 26.63 8.64 1.30
C PRO A 23 25.79 7.37 1.03
N LEU A 24 25.13 6.85 2.05
CA LEU A 24 24.37 5.60 2.03
C LEU A 24 23.41 5.51 0.83
N MET A 25 22.63 6.56 0.58
CA MET A 25 21.66 6.58 -0.52
C MET A 25 22.32 6.40 -1.89
N THR A 26 23.56 6.85 -2.05
CA THR A 26 24.34 6.68 -3.29
C THR A 26 24.78 5.23 -3.45
N TYR A 27 25.25 4.59 -2.37
CA TYR A 27 25.59 3.16 -2.36
C TYR A 27 24.37 2.28 -2.64
N LEU A 28 23.26 2.51 -1.93
CA LEU A 28 21.99 1.80 -2.15
C LEU A 28 21.48 2.00 -3.58
N GLY A 29 21.51 3.24 -4.08
CA GLY A 29 21.10 3.58 -5.44
C GLY A 29 21.93 2.86 -6.50
N LYS A 30 23.26 2.84 -6.35
CA LYS A 30 24.19 2.13 -7.23
C LYS A 30 23.98 0.62 -7.19
N GLY A 31 23.90 0.03 -6.00
CA GLY A 31 23.61 -1.40 -5.82
C GLY A 31 22.31 -1.81 -6.53
N ASN A 32 21.23 -1.07 -6.31
CA ASN A 32 19.93 -1.33 -6.95
C ASN A 32 19.97 -1.16 -8.47
N ALA A 33 20.70 -0.16 -8.97
CA ALA A 33 20.90 -0.01 -10.40
C ALA A 33 21.68 -1.20 -10.99
N LEU A 34 22.65 -1.75 -10.26
CA LEU A 34 23.51 -2.85 -10.71
C LEU A 34 22.71 -4.15 -10.81
N VAL A 35 21.88 -4.42 -9.79
CA VAL A 35 20.91 -5.53 -9.80
C VAL A 35 19.99 -5.45 -11.02
N ARG A 36 19.40 -4.27 -11.30
CA ARG A 36 18.48 -4.09 -12.44
C ARG A 36 19.11 -4.33 -13.82
N VAL A 37 20.43 -4.19 -13.95
CA VAL A 37 21.16 -4.47 -15.20
C VAL A 37 21.86 -5.84 -15.20
N GLY A 38 21.54 -6.71 -14.24
CA GLY A 38 22.08 -8.07 -14.13
C GLY A 38 23.51 -8.16 -13.58
N ARG A 39 24.11 -7.04 -13.14
CA ARG A 39 25.48 -6.98 -12.57
C ARG A 39 25.46 -7.26 -11.06
N VAL A 40 24.94 -8.42 -10.68
CA VAL A 40 24.63 -8.73 -9.27
C VAL A 40 25.88 -8.82 -8.39
N ASP A 41 26.97 -9.41 -8.87
CA ASP A 41 28.20 -9.52 -8.09
C ASP A 41 28.86 -8.17 -7.82
N GLU A 42 28.72 -7.23 -8.75
CA GLU A 42 29.14 -5.84 -8.55
C GLU A 42 28.25 -5.11 -7.57
N ALA A 43 26.93 -5.36 -7.60
CA ALA A 43 26.01 -4.80 -6.63
C ALA A 43 26.39 -5.23 -5.21
N LYS A 44 26.69 -6.52 -5.02
CA LYS A 44 27.13 -7.05 -3.72
C LYS A 44 28.42 -6.38 -3.26
N ARG A 45 29.46 -6.31 -4.10
CA ARG A 45 30.72 -5.64 -3.75
C ARG A 45 30.52 -4.20 -3.27
N VAL A 46 29.70 -3.43 -3.99
CA VAL A 46 29.40 -2.04 -3.64
C VAL A 46 28.65 -1.94 -2.29
N LEU A 47 27.72 -2.85 -2.03
CA LEU A 47 26.96 -2.87 -0.77
C LEU A 47 27.77 -3.43 0.40
N ASP A 48 28.66 -4.39 0.17
CA ASP A 48 29.57 -4.94 1.19
C ASP A 48 30.64 -3.92 1.59
N GLU A 49 31.19 -3.16 0.63
CA GLU A 49 32.07 -2.02 0.91
C GLU A 49 31.37 -0.97 1.78
N ALA A 50 30.13 -0.62 1.41
CA ALA A 50 29.29 0.28 2.20
C ALA A 50 29.01 -0.26 3.61
N LEU A 51 28.78 -1.56 3.74
CA LEU A 51 28.49 -2.21 5.02
C LEU A 51 29.70 -2.18 5.94
N ALA A 52 30.89 -2.44 5.43
CA ALA A 52 32.13 -2.38 6.22
C ALA A 52 32.37 -0.98 6.82
N VAL A 53 32.05 0.07 6.08
CA VAL A 53 32.14 1.45 6.59
C VAL A 53 31.09 1.70 7.68
N ALA A 54 29.84 1.31 7.43
CA ALA A 54 28.75 1.48 8.42
C ALA A 54 29.02 0.71 9.72
N GLU A 55 29.61 -0.50 9.63
CA GLU A 55 30.04 -1.30 10.78
C GLU A 55 31.17 -0.60 11.57
N GLY A 56 32.15 -0.01 10.87
CA GLY A 56 33.24 0.75 11.49
C GLY A 56 32.74 1.96 12.30
N ASP A 57 31.69 2.61 11.81
CA ASP A 57 31.09 3.79 12.45
C ASP A 57 29.97 3.44 13.46
N SER A 58 29.68 2.15 13.67
CA SER A 58 28.52 1.67 14.46
C SER A 58 27.19 2.31 14.04
N ALA A 59 27.03 2.57 12.74
CA ALA A 59 25.85 3.19 12.16
C ALA A 59 24.73 2.16 11.95
N TYR A 60 24.16 1.65 13.05
CA TYR A 60 23.20 0.54 13.04
C TYR A 60 22.02 0.70 12.07
N GLY A 61 21.51 1.93 11.88
CA GLY A 61 20.46 2.20 10.91
C GLY A 61 20.91 1.96 9.46
N TYR A 62 22.14 2.37 9.13
CA TYR A 62 22.73 2.20 7.81
C TYR A 62 23.09 0.73 7.55
N GLU A 63 23.67 0.05 8.56
CA GLU A 63 23.91 -1.39 8.48
C GLU A 63 22.61 -2.17 8.20
N ALA A 64 21.51 -1.81 8.88
CA ALA A 64 20.22 -2.46 8.68
C ALA A 64 19.68 -2.28 7.24
N GLU A 65 19.77 -1.07 6.67
CA GLU A 65 19.32 -0.82 5.29
C GLU A 65 20.18 -1.56 4.26
N LEU A 66 21.50 -1.62 4.47
CA LEU A 66 22.41 -2.37 3.59
C LEU A 66 22.17 -3.87 3.66
N LEU A 67 21.99 -4.42 4.86
CA LEU A 67 21.66 -5.84 5.05
C LEU A 67 20.28 -6.19 4.47
N LEU A 68 19.30 -5.29 4.56
CA LEU A 68 18.02 -5.45 3.87
C LEU A 68 18.23 -5.62 2.37
N GLN A 69 19.00 -4.73 1.71
CA GLN A 69 19.26 -4.85 0.27
C GLN A 69 20.03 -6.13 -0.08
N LEU A 70 21.05 -6.50 0.69
CA LEU A 70 21.78 -7.75 0.49
C LEU A 70 20.87 -8.98 0.66
N GLY A 71 19.93 -8.93 1.60
CA GLY A 71 18.90 -9.95 1.79
C GLY A 71 17.99 -10.10 0.57
N LEU A 72 17.54 -8.98 0.00
CA LEU A 72 16.73 -8.98 -1.22
C LEU A 72 17.50 -9.54 -2.44
N ILE A 73 18.80 -9.23 -2.54
CA ILE A 73 19.65 -9.82 -3.59
C ILE A 73 19.79 -11.33 -3.40
N ALA A 74 19.97 -11.81 -2.16
CA ALA A 74 20.04 -13.25 -1.88
C ALA A 74 18.73 -13.96 -2.24
N ASP A 75 17.57 -13.35 -1.95
CA ASP A 75 16.25 -13.86 -2.34
C ASP A 75 16.10 -13.97 -3.86
N GLN A 76 16.53 -12.95 -4.61
CA GLN A 76 16.53 -12.97 -6.09
C GLN A 76 17.40 -14.10 -6.66
N GLN A 77 18.49 -14.45 -5.96
CA GLN A 77 19.36 -15.57 -6.31
C GLN A 77 18.82 -16.92 -5.82
N LYS A 78 17.61 -16.94 -5.25
CA LYS A 78 16.95 -18.12 -4.67
C LYS A 78 17.69 -18.72 -3.47
N ASP A 79 18.56 -17.93 -2.82
CA ASP A 79 19.22 -18.30 -1.57
C ASP A 79 18.37 -17.81 -0.39
N THR A 80 17.24 -18.49 -0.19
CA THR A 80 16.25 -18.15 0.86
C THR A 80 16.86 -18.19 2.25
N ALA A 81 17.76 -19.14 2.53
CA ALA A 81 18.39 -19.28 3.85
C ALA A 81 19.27 -18.05 4.16
N ARG A 82 20.11 -17.63 3.21
CA ARG A 82 20.93 -16.43 3.37
C ARG A 82 20.08 -15.17 3.43
N ALA A 83 19.03 -15.06 2.62
CA ALA A 83 18.12 -13.91 2.65
C ALA A 83 17.52 -13.73 4.05
N LEU A 84 16.93 -14.77 4.62
CA LEU A 84 16.32 -14.70 5.96
C LEU A 84 17.35 -14.42 7.06
N ALA A 85 18.57 -14.96 6.97
CA ALA A 85 19.64 -14.67 7.91
C ALA A 85 20.06 -13.18 7.88
N LEU A 86 20.20 -12.60 6.68
CA LEU A 86 20.53 -11.18 6.50
C LEU A 86 19.41 -10.28 7.04
N LEU A 87 18.14 -10.61 6.76
CA LEU A 87 16.99 -9.85 7.24
C LEU A 87 16.82 -9.94 8.76
N ALA A 88 17.11 -11.08 9.38
CA ALA A 88 17.13 -11.22 10.83
C ALA A 88 18.20 -10.32 11.48
N ARG A 89 19.42 -10.29 10.92
CA ARG A 89 20.48 -9.37 11.38
C ARG A 89 20.07 -7.91 11.18
N ALA A 90 19.51 -7.57 10.03
CA ALA A 90 19.00 -6.24 9.73
C ALA A 90 17.94 -5.79 10.74
N THR A 91 17.02 -6.69 11.13
CA THR A 91 15.95 -6.40 12.09
C THR A 91 16.52 -6.05 13.46
N ASN A 92 17.50 -6.82 13.95
CA ASN A 92 18.14 -6.56 15.24
C ASN A 92 18.82 -5.19 15.27
N LEU A 93 19.52 -4.83 14.19
CA LEU A 93 20.22 -3.54 14.10
C LEU A 93 19.23 -2.38 13.95
N ALA A 94 18.18 -2.53 13.14
CA ALA A 94 17.12 -1.54 13.02
C ALA A 94 16.43 -1.27 14.37
N GLN A 95 16.17 -2.31 15.17
CA GLN A 95 15.63 -2.16 16.52
C GLN A 95 16.60 -1.41 17.45
N LYS A 96 17.89 -1.74 17.44
CA LYS A 96 18.92 -1.01 18.21
C LYS A 96 19.03 0.46 17.81
N ALA A 97 18.85 0.76 16.54
CA ALA A 97 18.86 2.13 16.01
C ALA A 97 17.56 2.91 16.31
N GLY A 98 16.53 2.27 16.86
CA GLY A 98 15.18 2.86 16.93
C GLY A 98 14.54 3.08 15.55
N GLY A 99 15.06 2.44 14.51
CA GLY A 99 14.65 2.54 13.10
C GLY A 99 13.37 1.78 12.80
N ASN A 100 12.28 2.10 13.49
CA ASN A 100 11.01 1.37 13.42
C ASN A 100 10.41 1.28 12.00
N ARG A 101 10.63 2.30 11.16
CA ARG A 101 10.25 2.26 9.73
C ARG A 101 10.98 1.13 8.99
N ILE A 102 12.29 0.99 9.23
CA ILE A 102 13.14 -0.05 8.63
C ILE A 102 12.69 -1.42 9.14
N VAL A 103 12.34 -1.55 10.43
CA VAL A 103 11.78 -2.79 11.00
C VAL A 103 10.49 -3.22 10.26
N ALA A 104 9.56 -2.29 10.04
CA ALA A 104 8.32 -2.59 9.31
C ALA A 104 8.58 -2.98 7.84
N GLU A 105 9.56 -2.34 7.19
CA GLU A 105 9.97 -2.66 5.83
C GLU A 105 10.60 -4.06 5.74
N ILE A 106 11.49 -4.40 6.67
CA ILE A 106 12.09 -5.75 6.76
C ILE A 106 11.02 -6.81 7.03
N ALA A 107 10.04 -6.51 7.90
CA ALA A 107 8.96 -7.45 8.20
C ALA A 107 8.10 -7.77 6.96
N LEU A 108 7.82 -6.76 6.12
CA LEU A 108 7.10 -6.94 4.87
C LEU A 108 7.84 -7.90 3.93
N GLU A 109 9.14 -7.68 3.72
CA GLU A 109 9.95 -8.50 2.82
C GLU A 109 10.19 -9.91 3.39
N THR A 110 10.45 -10.02 4.69
CA THR A 110 10.63 -11.31 5.37
C THR A 110 9.36 -12.15 5.30
N GLY A 111 8.19 -11.54 5.55
CA GLY A 111 6.90 -12.21 5.42
C GLY A 111 6.64 -12.72 4.00
N ARG A 112 6.94 -11.92 2.97
CA ARG A 112 6.87 -12.34 1.56
C ARG A 112 7.76 -13.55 1.28
N ILE A 113 9.01 -13.52 1.71
CA ILE A 113 9.99 -14.59 1.49
C ILE A 113 9.57 -15.87 2.22
N GLN A 114 9.14 -15.77 3.48
CA GLN A 114 8.63 -16.91 4.26
C GLN A 114 7.39 -17.55 3.60
N ARG A 115 6.48 -16.74 3.05
CA ARG A 115 5.32 -17.26 2.29
C ARG A 115 5.76 -18.05 1.05
N GLN A 116 6.70 -17.52 0.27
CA GLN A 116 7.24 -18.19 -0.91
C GLN A 116 8.01 -19.47 -0.55
N ALA A 117 8.61 -19.52 0.63
CA ALA A 117 9.31 -20.67 1.19
C ALA A 117 8.38 -21.70 1.87
N SER A 118 7.06 -21.58 1.72
CA SER A 118 6.06 -22.46 2.36
C SER A 118 6.15 -22.48 3.89
N ARG A 119 6.48 -21.34 4.52
CA ARG A 119 6.54 -21.14 5.98
C ARG A 119 5.45 -20.16 6.45
N PRO A 120 4.15 -20.52 6.31
CA PRO A 120 3.04 -19.60 6.57
C PRO A 120 2.94 -19.15 8.03
N SER A 121 3.27 -20.02 9.00
CA SER A 121 3.21 -19.66 10.43
C SER A 121 4.27 -18.61 10.80
N GLU A 122 5.48 -18.75 10.27
CA GLU A 122 6.56 -17.76 10.46
C GLU A 122 6.21 -16.42 9.78
N ALA A 123 5.64 -16.48 8.57
CA ALA A 123 5.15 -15.30 7.86
C ALA A 123 4.05 -14.56 8.65
N GLU A 124 3.09 -15.29 9.21
CA GLU A 124 2.02 -14.70 10.02
C GLU A 124 2.60 -13.97 11.23
N SER A 125 3.52 -14.60 11.97
CA SER A 125 4.16 -13.99 13.14
C SER A 125 4.95 -12.72 12.75
N THR A 126 5.73 -12.79 11.67
CA THR A 126 6.55 -11.67 11.20
C THR A 126 5.70 -10.50 10.73
N LEU A 127 4.64 -10.74 9.95
CA LEU A 127 3.74 -9.70 9.48
C LEU A 127 2.98 -9.04 10.63
N ARG A 128 2.51 -9.80 11.63
CA ARG A 128 1.86 -9.24 12.82
C ARG A 128 2.80 -8.33 13.61
N ALA A 129 4.03 -8.75 13.85
CA ALA A 129 5.04 -7.91 14.51
C ALA A 129 5.32 -6.62 13.70
N GLY A 130 5.39 -6.71 12.37
CA GLY A 130 5.52 -5.56 11.49
C GLY A 130 4.34 -4.59 11.58
N ILE A 131 3.11 -5.11 11.61
CA ILE A 131 1.87 -4.33 11.78
C ILE A 131 1.90 -3.58 13.10
N ASP A 132 2.29 -4.24 14.20
CA ASP A 132 2.36 -3.61 15.51
C ASP A 132 3.35 -2.44 15.50
N VAL A 133 4.56 -2.64 14.95
CA VAL A 133 5.56 -1.57 14.82
C VAL A 133 5.04 -0.41 13.96
N ALA A 134 4.48 -0.72 12.79
CA ALA A 134 3.96 0.28 11.86
C ALA A 134 2.80 1.09 12.48
N ARG A 135 1.94 0.44 13.27
CA ARG A 135 0.83 1.07 14.00
C ARG A 135 1.31 2.03 15.07
N HIS A 136 2.27 1.62 15.90
CA HIS A 136 2.83 2.48 16.95
C HIS A 136 3.47 3.75 16.36
N MET A 137 4.16 3.60 15.23
CA MET A 137 4.80 4.69 14.50
C MET A 137 3.85 5.51 13.63
N ALA A 138 2.60 5.06 13.46
CA ALA A 138 1.68 5.62 12.49
C ALA A 138 2.33 5.77 11.10
N GLU A 139 2.99 4.68 10.69
CA GLU A 139 3.60 4.57 9.38
C GLU A 139 2.47 4.45 8.34
N ARG A 140 2.52 5.31 7.32
CA ARG A 140 1.39 5.57 6.41
C ARG A 140 1.38 4.68 5.18
N LEU A 141 2.54 4.18 4.74
CA LEU A 141 2.69 3.52 3.43
C LEU A 141 2.86 2.00 3.53
N LEU A 142 3.48 1.52 4.60
CA LEU A 142 3.76 0.13 4.92
C LEU A 142 2.62 -0.52 5.70
N LEU A 143 1.95 0.19 6.61
CA LEU A 143 0.86 -0.42 7.41
C LEU A 143 -0.25 -1.03 6.53
N PRO A 144 -0.82 -0.33 5.53
CA PRO A 144 -1.82 -0.93 4.64
C PRO A 144 -1.27 -2.12 3.81
N ARG A 145 0.02 -2.07 3.44
CA ARG A 145 0.67 -3.15 2.69
C ARG A 145 0.86 -4.40 3.54
N LEU A 146 1.31 -4.24 4.79
CA LEU A 146 1.44 -5.33 5.76
C LEU A 146 0.09 -5.99 6.07
N LEU A 147 -0.98 -5.19 6.21
CA LEU A 147 -2.35 -5.68 6.36
C LEU A 147 -2.81 -6.48 5.13
N GLY A 148 -2.50 -6.00 3.92
CA GLY A 148 -2.78 -6.70 2.67
C GLY A 148 -2.05 -8.04 2.55
N ASP A 149 -0.76 -8.09 2.87
CA ASP A 149 0.04 -9.32 2.81
C ASP A 149 -0.42 -10.35 3.86
N LEU A 150 -0.78 -9.89 5.06
CA LEU A 150 -1.38 -10.74 6.08
C LEU A 150 -2.75 -11.25 5.63
N ALA A 151 -3.57 -10.41 4.98
CA ALA A 151 -4.86 -10.83 4.45
C ALA A 151 -4.71 -11.92 3.38
N ASP A 152 -3.80 -11.75 2.42
CA ASP A 152 -3.53 -12.77 1.41
C ASP A 152 -3.07 -14.10 2.04
N LEU A 153 -2.28 -14.03 3.13
CA LEU A 153 -1.92 -15.22 3.91
C LEU A 153 -3.14 -15.86 4.59
N GLN A 154 -4.04 -15.06 5.18
CA GLN A 154 -5.28 -15.58 5.77
C GLN A 154 -6.22 -16.19 4.73
N VAL A 155 -6.25 -15.66 3.49
CA VAL A 155 -6.96 -16.28 2.37
C VAL A 155 -6.40 -17.67 2.08
N SER A 156 -5.07 -17.83 2.01
CA SER A 156 -4.46 -19.16 1.79
C SER A 156 -4.74 -20.14 2.94
N ASN A 157 -4.92 -19.63 4.17
CA ASN A 157 -5.30 -20.42 5.34
C ASN A 157 -6.83 -20.63 5.48
N SER A 158 -7.63 -20.26 4.47
CA SER A 158 -9.10 -20.31 4.51
C SER A 158 -9.77 -19.49 5.62
N ARG A 159 -9.04 -18.53 6.22
CA ARG A 159 -9.54 -17.61 7.25
C ARG A 159 -10.13 -16.35 6.60
N TYR A 160 -11.16 -16.53 5.78
CA TYR A 160 -11.72 -15.46 4.93
C TYR A 160 -12.33 -14.29 5.70
N ALA A 161 -12.84 -14.52 6.91
CA ALA A 161 -13.40 -13.46 7.76
C ALA A 161 -12.30 -12.51 8.25
N GLU A 162 -11.16 -13.06 8.69
CA GLU A 162 -10.00 -12.28 9.12
C GLU A 162 -9.36 -11.54 7.94
N ALA A 163 -9.17 -12.21 6.81
CA ALA A 163 -8.68 -11.59 5.58
C ALA A 163 -9.52 -10.37 5.18
N ARG A 164 -10.85 -10.50 5.26
CA ARG A 164 -11.78 -9.40 4.96
C ARG A 164 -11.60 -8.23 5.93
N ALA A 165 -11.51 -8.50 7.23
CA ALA A 165 -11.34 -7.44 8.23
C ALA A 165 -10.03 -6.66 8.02
N LEU A 166 -8.95 -7.36 7.69
CA LEU A 166 -7.65 -6.76 7.38
C LEU A 166 -7.69 -5.89 6.12
N LEU A 167 -8.33 -6.36 5.05
CA LEU A 167 -8.47 -5.59 3.81
C LEU A 167 -9.43 -4.39 3.96
N GLU A 168 -10.50 -4.53 4.75
CA GLU A 168 -11.37 -3.41 5.12
C GLU A 168 -10.57 -2.35 5.88
N GLU A 169 -9.79 -2.74 6.89
CA GLU A 169 -8.92 -1.82 7.62
C GLU A 169 -7.91 -1.14 6.70
N ALA A 170 -7.20 -1.88 5.84
CA ALA A 170 -6.25 -1.30 4.90
C ALA A 170 -6.91 -0.27 3.96
N SER A 171 -8.13 -0.55 3.51
CA SER A 171 -8.91 0.35 2.66
C SER A 171 -9.30 1.64 3.40
N ASP A 172 -9.82 1.51 4.63
CA ASP A 172 -10.19 2.64 5.50
C ASP A 172 -8.98 3.56 5.74
N LEU A 173 -7.82 2.98 6.05
CA LEU A 173 -6.58 3.72 6.28
C LEU A 173 -6.17 4.52 5.04
N LEU A 174 -6.16 3.89 3.87
CA LEU A 174 -5.73 4.53 2.62
C LEU A 174 -6.68 5.65 2.19
N GLU A 175 -7.99 5.49 2.38
CA GLU A 175 -8.97 6.56 2.14
C GLU A 175 -8.69 7.78 3.00
N GLY A 176 -8.50 7.59 4.31
CA GLY A 176 -8.18 8.69 5.23
C GLY A 176 -6.84 9.37 4.94
N LEU A 177 -5.88 8.66 4.33
CA LEU A 177 -4.58 9.20 3.94
C LEU A 177 -4.63 10.02 2.64
N LEU A 178 -5.52 9.68 1.70
CA LEU A 178 -5.62 10.35 0.40
C LEU A 178 -6.04 11.83 0.54
N THR A 179 -6.87 12.12 1.55
CA THR A 179 -7.42 13.44 1.90
C THR A 179 -6.42 14.60 1.83
N ASN A 180 -5.21 14.43 2.35
CA ASN A 180 -4.22 15.50 2.45
C ASN A 180 -2.85 15.03 1.92
N ALA A 181 -2.86 14.23 0.86
CA ALA A 181 -1.64 13.85 0.16
C ALA A 181 -1.05 15.08 -0.55
N SER A 182 -0.26 15.86 0.18
CA SER A 182 0.30 17.16 -0.23
C SER A 182 1.28 17.07 -1.40
N SER A 183 1.81 15.88 -1.68
CA SER A 183 2.71 15.65 -2.80
C SER A 183 2.04 14.75 -3.84
N PRO A 184 2.06 15.12 -5.14
CA PRO A 184 1.60 14.26 -6.23
C PRO A 184 2.22 12.85 -6.20
N TRP A 185 3.47 12.75 -5.76
CA TRP A 185 4.15 11.46 -5.64
C TRP A 185 3.63 10.60 -4.48
N VAL A 186 3.37 11.20 -3.31
CA VAL A 186 2.75 10.49 -2.17
C VAL A 186 1.35 10.04 -2.55
N ARG A 187 0.59 10.91 -3.23
CA ARG A 187 -0.74 10.60 -3.74
C ARG A 187 -0.72 9.40 -4.68
N SER A 188 0.21 9.37 -5.65
CA SER A 188 0.38 8.23 -6.56
C SER A 188 0.64 6.94 -5.80
N ARG A 189 1.54 6.94 -4.81
CA ARG A 189 1.83 5.74 -4.00
C ARG A 189 0.64 5.24 -3.20
N ILE A 190 -0.16 6.15 -2.65
CA ILE A 190 -1.40 5.81 -1.95
C ILE A 190 -2.37 5.15 -2.93
N ILE A 191 -2.58 5.76 -4.12
CA ILE A 191 -3.46 5.21 -5.17
C ILE A 191 -3.00 3.81 -5.60
N ASP A 192 -1.70 3.62 -5.85
CA ASP A 192 -1.15 2.31 -6.22
C ASP A 192 -1.44 1.25 -5.14
N SER A 193 -1.34 1.64 -3.86
CA SER A 193 -1.63 0.77 -2.73
C SER A 193 -3.14 0.48 -2.62
N MET A 194 -3.99 1.49 -2.88
CA MET A 194 -5.44 1.33 -2.93
C MET A 194 -5.88 0.37 -4.03
N ASP A 195 -5.25 0.42 -5.20
CA ASP A 195 -5.53 -0.49 -6.31
C ASP A 195 -5.16 -1.93 -5.95
N GLY A 196 -4.01 -2.13 -5.29
CA GLY A 196 -3.61 -3.44 -4.75
C GLY A 196 -4.65 -4.01 -3.77
N ILE A 197 -5.07 -3.21 -2.78
CA ILE A 197 -6.08 -3.61 -1.78
C ILE A 197 -7.45 -3.85 -2.43
N PHE A 198 -7.86 -3.00 -3.37
CA PHE A 198 -9.09 -3.17 -4.12
C PHE A 198 -9.11 -4.50 -4.88
N LEU A 199 -8.04 -4.81 -5.62
CA LEU A 199 -7.92 -6.07 -6.35
C LEU A 199 -7.91 -7.27 -5.39
N ALA A 200 -7.24 -7.17 -4.24
CA ALA A 200 -7.27 -8.22 -3.22
C ALA A 200 -8.71 -8.48 -2.70
N ARG A 201 -9.49 -7.42 -2.45
CA ARG A 201 -10.90 -7.51 -2.04
C ARG A 201 -11.79 -8.12 -3.13
N VAL A 202 -11.61 -7.70 -4.39
CA VAL A 202 -12.32 -8.29 -5.55
C VAL A 202 -12.04 -9.78 -5.64
N ARG A 203 -10.78 -10.21 -5.50
CA ARG A 203 -10.42 -11.64 -5.51
C ARG A 203 -11.05 -12.39 -4.35
N LEU A 204 -11.03 -11.82 -3.14
CA LEU A 204 -11.61 -12.43 -1.96
C LEU A 204 -13.12 -12.64 -2.10
N GLU A 205 -13.87 -11.59 -2.43
CA GLU A 205 -15.34 -11.69 -2.54
C GLU A 205 -15.78 -12.45 -3.79
N GLY A 206 -15.07 -12.25 -4.90
CA GLY A 206 -15.36 -12.93 -6.16
C GLY A 206 -15.14 -14.44 -6.08
N ALA A 207 -14.04 -14.89 -5.48
CA ALA A 207 -13.72 -16.31 -5.35
C ALA A 207 -14.69 -17.06 -4.44
N GLN A 208 -15.24 -16.38 -3.42
CA GLN A 208 -16.25 -16.98 -2.55
C GLN A 208 -17.58 -17.19 -3.27
N GLY A 209 -17.94 -16.33 -4.24
CA GLY A 209 -19.13 -16.47 -5.10
C GLY A 209 -20.50 -16.40 -4.39
N GLN A 210 -20.52 -16.46 -3.06
CA GLN A 210 -21.73 -16.59 -2.25
C GLN A 210 -22.44 -15.27 -1.95
N ASN A 211 -21.77 -14.12 -2.09
CA ASN A 211 -22.33 -12.84 -1.67
C ASN A 211 -22.08 -11.72 -2.69
N ALA A 212 -22.98 -11.63 -3.68
CA ALA A 212 -23.00 -10.58 -4.69
C ALA A 212 -23.02 -9.18 -4.08
N SER A 213 -23.70 -8.98 -2.94
CA SER A 213 -23.76 -7.68 -2.25
C SER A 213 -22.40 -7.21 -1.75
N ARG A 214 -21.51 -8.14 -1.34
CA ARG A 214 -20.17 -7.78 -0.89
C ARG A 214 -19.28 -7.36 -2.05
N LEU A 215 -19.30 -8.12 -3.15
CA LEU A 215 -18.56 -7.73 -4.35
C LEU A 215 -19.06 -6.38 -4.88
N PHE A 216 -20.38 -6.17 -4.91
CA PHE A 216 -20.97 -4.89 -5.29
C PHE A 216 -20.50 -3.74 -4.40
N ALA A 217 -20.46 -3.92 -3.07
CA ALA A 217 -19.98 -2.90 -2.15
C ALA A 217 -18.52 -2.51 -2.41
N VAL A 218 -17.66 -3.47 -2.76
CA VAL A 218 -16.25 -3.21 -3.15
C VAL A 218 -16.20 -2.38 -4.43
N LEU A 219 -17.04 -2.70 -5.42
CA LEU A 219 -17.13 -1.99 -6.70
C LEU A 219 -17.67 -0.57 -6.56
N GLU A 220 -18.73 -0.38 -5.79
CA GLU A 220 -19.32 0.94 -5.50
C GLU A 220 -18.33 1.85 -4.76
N GLN A 221 -17.55 1.30 -3.84
CA GLN A 221 -16.50 2.06 -3.15
C GLN A 221 -15.43 2.58 -4.13
N ALA A 222 -15.00 1.76 -5.10
CA ALA A 222 -14.05 2.19 -6.12
C ALA A 222 -14.63 3.25 -7.08
N ARG A 223 -15.92 3.17 -7.41
CA ARG A 223 -16.61 4.22 -8.20
C ARG A 223 -16.68 5.54 -7.46
N GLY A 224 -17.03 5.50 -6.17
CA GLY A 224 -17.05 6.70 -5.31
C GLY A 224 -15.69 7.39 -5.27
N ARG A 225 -14.60 6.61 -5.22
CA ARG A 225 -13.22 7.12 -5.28
C ARG A 225 -12.89 7.79 -6.61
N ALA A 226 -13.12 7.12 -7.74
CA ALA A 226 -12.80 7.68 -9.07
C ALA A 226 -13.53 9.01 -9.33
N MET A 227 -14.77 9.12 -8.86
CA MET A 227 -15.53 10.37 -8.93
C MET A 227 -14.95 11.47 -8.04
N SER A 228 -14.48 11.12 -6.84
CA SER A 228 -13.82 12.06 -5.91
C SER A 228 -12.49 12.59 -6.46
N GLU A 229 -11.70 11.73 -7.12
CA GLU A 229 -10.40 12.09 -7.69
C GLU A 229 -10.48 13.11 -8.84
N LEU A 230 -11.50 13.00 -9.70
CA LEU A 230 -11.74 13.96 -10.80
C LEU A 230 -12.03 15.38 -10.28
N VAL A 231 -12.50 15.51 -9.03
CA VAL A 231 -12.94 16.77 -8.43
C VAL A 231 -11.82 17.49 -7.68
N SER A 232 -10.83 16.77 -7.13
CA SER A 232 -9.71 17.38 -6.38
C SER A 232 -8.63 18.08 -7.22
N ALA A 233 -8.77 18.15 -8.55
CA ALA A 233 -7.67 18.51 -9.45
C ALA A 233 -7.46 20.02 -9.69
N ARG A 234 -8.02 20.93 -8.88
CA ARG A 234 -7.81 22.39 -9.08
C ARG A 234 -7.59 23.13 -7.76
N ASP A 235 -6.35 23.58 -7.59
CA ASP A 235 -5.94 24.49 -6.52
C ASP A 235 -5.91 25.94 -7.01
N SER A 236 -6.40 26.84 -6.16
CA SER A 236 -5.60 27.95 -5.63
C SER A 236 -6.38 28.76 -4.58
N SER A 237 -5.93 28.81 -3.32
CA SER A 237 -5.98 30.03 -2.48
C SER A 237 -5.34 29.87 -1.07
N ASN A 238 -4.79 31.00 -0.57
CA ASN A 238 -4.50 31.51 0.80
C ASN A 238 -3.79 30.70 1.95
N PRO A 239 -2.70 31.19 2.59
CA PRO A 239 -1.78 30.30 3.33
C PRO A 239 -2.02 30.02 4.83
N ALA A 240 -2.89 30.73 5.56
CA ALA A 240 -2.90 30.67 7.04
C ALA A 240 -3.95 29.70 7.63
N GLU A 241 -5.21 29.80 7.19
CA GLU A 241 -6.32 28.94 7.64
C GLU A 241 -6.15 27.49 7.17
N LEU A 242 -5.58 27.30 5.96
CA LEU A 242 -5.18 25.99 5.42
C LEU A 242 -4.25 25.23 6.38
N ARG A 243 -3.21 25.89 6.91
CA ARG A 243 -2.25 25.22 7.82
C ARG A 243 -2.90 24.73 9.12
N ALA A 244 -3.92 25.42 9.63
CA ALA A 244 -4.61 25.02 10.85
C ALA A 244 -5.49 23.79 10.62
N GLY A 245 -6.27 23.76 9.53
CA GLY A 245 -7.07 22.58 9.17
C GLY A 245 -6.21 21.39 8.74
N GLU A 246 -5.11 21.61 8.01
CA GLU A 246 -4.15 20.54 7.66
C GLU A 246 -3.58 19.84 8.91
N ARG A 247 -3.27 20.61 9.97
CA ARG A 247 -2.83 20.07 11.26
C ARG A 247 -3.91 19.24 11.95
N LYS A 248 -5.17 19.71 11.91
CA LYS A 248 -6.33 18.98 12.45
C LYS A 248 -6.49 17.63 11.74
N ILE A 249 -6.46 17.63 10.40
CA ILE A 249 -6.51 16.42 9.58
C ILE A 249 -5.35 15.48 9.91
N ALA A 250 -4.11 15.98 9.98
CA ALA A 250 -2.94 15.16 10.30
C ALA A 250 -3.04 14.50 11.68
N ALA A 251 -3.61 15.19 12.68
CA ALA A 251 -3.84 14.64 14.01
C ALA A 251 -4.92 13.54 14.01
N LEU A 252 -5.98 13.69 13.21
CA LEU A 252 -7.01 12.66 13.04
C LEU A 252 -6.45 11.43 12.31
N GLN A 253 -5.66 11.62 11.26
CA GLN A 253 -4.96 10.53 10.55
C GLN A 253 -4.03 9.74 11.48
N LEU A 254 -3.33 10.42 12.40
CA LEU A 254 -2.49 9.77 13.40
C LEU A 254 -3.31 8.84 14.33
N LYS A 255 -4.50 9.28 14.75
CA LYS A 255 -5.43 8.44 15.53
C LYS A 255 -5.96 7.28 14.69
N LEU A 256 -6.27 7.53 13.42
CA LEU A 256 -6.79 6.54 12.47
C LEU A 256 -5.80 5.38 12.29
N LEU A 257 -4.51 5.70 12.10
CA LEU A 257 -3.45 4.70 11.94
C LEU A 257 -3.23 3.83 13.18
N ARG A 258 -3.56 4.34 14.38
CA ARG A 258 -3.32 3.66 15.65
C ARG A 258 -4.49 2.79 16.12
N THR A 259 -5.71 3.10 15.72
CA THR A 259 -6.89 2.37 16.19
C THR A 259 -7.10 1.05 15.45
N THR A 260 -7.43 -0.01 16.18
CA THR A 260 -7.89 -1.30 15.61
C THR A 260 -9.42 -1.42 15.59
N ASP A 261 -10.13 -0.54 16.31
CA ASP A 261 -11.58 -0.59 16.43
C ASP A 261 -12.27 -0.01 15.18
N ARG A 262 -13.16 -0.82 14.58
CA ARG A 262 -13.89 -0.47 13.36
C ARG A 262 -14.81 0.74 13.56
N SER A 263 -15.49 0.82 14.71
CA SER A 263 -16.42 1.93 14.97
C SER A 263 -15.68 3.26 15.15
N ALA A 264 -14.52 3.23 15.81
CA ALA A 264 -13.63 4.36 15.99
C ALA A 264 -13.00 4.78 14.66
N ARG A 265 -12.54 3.83 13.82
CA ARG A 265 -12.05 4.14 12.47
C ARG A 265 -13.10 4.92 11.68
N GLN A 266 -14.35 4.45 11.69
CA GLN A 266 -15.37 5.12 10.89
C GLN A 266 -15.73 6.51 11.41
N ARG A 267 -15.78 6.70 12.73
CA ARG A 267 -15.91 8.04 13.31
C ARG A 267 -14.75 8.97 12.93
N LEU A 268 -13.52 8.47 12.94
CA LEU A 268 -12.35 9.25 12.55
C LEU A 268 -12.38 9.63 11.05
N LEU A 269 -12.83 8.72 10.18
CA LEU A 269 -13.03 9.03 8.76
C LEU A 269 -14.10 10.11 8.55
N ASP A 270 -15.18 10.06 9.33
CA ASP A 270 -16.23 11.09 9.30
C ASP A 270 -15.70 12.44 9.78
N GLU A 271 -14.88 12.46 10.83
CA GLU A 271 -14.23 13.67 11.35
C GLU A 271 -13.21 14.25 10.36
N ILE A 272 -12.44 13.40 9.68
CA ILE A 272 -11.51 13.81 8.62
C ILE A 272 -12.28 14.47 7.48
N PHE A 273 -13.34 13.82 7.01
CA PHE A 273 -14.19 14.33 5.94
C PHE A 273 -14.79 15.70 6.30
N ARG A 274 -15.33 15.88 7.51
CA ARG A 274 -15.86 17.18 7.96
C ARG A 274 -14.77 18.26 8.04
N ALA A 275 -13.58 17.89 8.52
CA ALA A 275 -12.44 18.82 8.56
C ALA A 275 -11.98 19.22 7.15
N GLU A 276 -12.13 18.36 6.13
CA GLU A 276 -11.93 18.74 4.73
C GLU A 276 -12.98 19.73 4.22
N GLU A 277 -14.26 19.51 4.56
CA GLU A 277 -15.34 20.41 4.16
C GLU A 277 -15.12 21.82 4.72
N GLU A 278 -14.66 21.93 5.96
CA GLU A 278 -14.29 23.20 6.61
C GLU A 278 -13.12 23.93 5.91
N LEU A 279 -12.25 23.20 5.21
CA LEU A 279 -11.08 23.75 4.50
C LEU A 279 -11.37 24.17 3.05
N ALA A 280 -12.50 23.76 2.47
CA ALA A 280 -12.84 24.08 1.09
C ALA A 280 -13.23 25.58 0.97
N PRO A 281 -12.60 26.38 0.09
CA PRO A 281 -12.88 27.81 0.01
C PRO A 281 -14.33 28.08 -0.43
N ALA A 282 -14.96 29.11 0.15
CA ALA A 282 -16.36 29.50 -0.08
C ALA A 282 -16.74 29.79 -1.55
N ALA A 283 -15.77 30.04 -2.45
CA ALA A 283 -16.01 30.14 -3.90
C ALA A 283 -16.41 28.81 -4.56
N THR A 284 -16.36 27.71 -3.80
CA THR A 284 -16.60 26.33 -4.21
C THR A 284 -18.03 25.88 -3.86
N GLU A 285 -18.97 26.80 -3.59
CA GLU A 285 -20.33 26.48 -3.12
C GLU A 285 -21.15 25.58 -4.09
N SER A 286 -20.90 25.69 -5.40
CA SER A 286 -21.48 24.78 -6.42
C SER A 286 -20.83 23.38 -6.39
N PHE A 287 -19.57 23.31 -5.99
CA PHE A 287 -18.73 22.11 -5.91
C PHE A 287 -18.87 21.36 -4.57
N ILE A 288 -19.20 22.07 -3.48
CA ILE A 288 -19.58 21.48 -2.19
C ILE A 288 -20.79 20.57 -2.37
N ARG A 289 -21.75 20.87 -3.26
CA ARG A 289 -22.89 19.98 -3.54
C ARG A 289 -22.49 18.63 -4.15
N THR A 290 -21.37 18.56 -4.87
CA THR A 290 -20.89 17.31 -5.48
C THR A 290 -20.05 16.47 -4.53
N ARG A 291 -19.38 17.10 -3.55
CA ARG A 291 -18.54 16.46 -2.51
C ARG A 291 -19.30 16.13 -1.21
N ALA A 292 -20.24 16.99 -0.79
CA ALA A 292 -21.02 16.87 0.46
C ALA A 292 -22.00 15.69 0.48
N SER A 293 -22.19 15.03 -0.66
CA SER A 293 -22.68 13.67 -0.65
C SER A 293 -21.48 12.76 -0.67
N ARG A 294 -21.03 12.31 0.51
CA ARG A 294 -20.91 10.86 0.72
C ARG A 294 -22.23 10.30 0.20
N ARG A 295 -22.34 10.04 -1.11
CA ARG A 295 -23.43 9.24 -1.64
C ARG A 295 -23.23 7.96 -0.87
N LYS A 296 -24.13 7.70 0.10
CA LYS A 296 -24.15 6.43 0.80
C LYS A 296 -23.97 5.39 -0.30
N PRO A 297 -22.93 4.53 -0.23
CA PRO A 297 -22.67 3.57 -1.29
C PRO A 297 -23.98 2.90 -1.61
N VAL A 298 -24.39 2.93 -2.89
CA VAL A 298 -25.66 2.33 -3.27
C VAL A 298 -25.56 0.87 -2.87
N THR A 299 -26.53 0.38 -2.12
CA THR A 299 -26.54 -1.03 -1.74
C THR A 299 -27.11 -1.84 -2.89
N LEU A 300 -26.70 -3.11 -3.01
CA LEU A 300 -27.22 -3.97 -4.06
C LEU A 300 -28.77 -4.05 -4.04
N PRO A 301 -29.46 -4.16 -2.89
CA PRO A 301 -30.92 -4.10 -2.84
C PRO A 301 -31.51 -2.75 -3.30
N GLU A 302 -30.82 -1.63 -3.11
CA GLU A 302 -31.26 -0.33 -3.64
C GLU A 302 -31.15 -0.29 -5.16
N LEU A 303 -30.04 -0.79 -5.72
CA LEU A 303 -29.88 -0.94 -7.17
C LEU A 303 -30.99 -1.85 -7.74
N GLN A 304 -31.23 -3.01 -7.12
CA GLN A 304 -32.24 -3.97 -7.58
C GLN A 304 -33.66 -3.38 -7.59
N ARG A 305 -34.01 -2.55 -6.61
CA ARG A 305 -35.31 -1.84 -6.58
C ARG A 305 -35.48 -0.82 -7.71
N GLN A 306 -34.38 -0.35 -8.30
CA GLN A 306 -34.40 0.60 -9.41
C GLN A 306 -34.41 -0.07 -10.78
N LEU A 307 -34.00 -1.34 -10.86
CA LEU A 307 -34.01 -2.11 -12.11
C LEU A 307 -35.44 -2.51 -12.49
N ARG A 308 -35.78 -2.36 -13.78
CA ARG A 308 -37.01 -2.91 -14.36
C ARG A 308 -36.90 -4.42 -14.52
N ALA A 309 -38.04 -5.09 -14.78
CA ALA A 309 -38.08 -6.54 -14.94
C ALA A 309 -37.34 -7.06 -16.20
N ASP A 310 -37.17 -6.20 -17.20
CA ASP A 310 -36.46 -6.45 -18.46
C ASP A 310 -35.02 -5.92 -18.47
N GLU A 311 -34.55 -5.34 -17.36
CA GLU A 311 -33.19 -4.79 -17.22
C GLU A 311 -32.25 -5.76 -16.50
N VAL A 312 -31.02 -5.85 -17.01
CA VAL A 312 -29.92 -6.57 -16.36
C VAL A 312 -28.76 -5.61 -16.17
N PHE A 313 -28.28 -5.52 -14.94
CA PHE A 313 -27.04 -4.83 -14.61
C PHE A 313 -25.85 -5.79 -14.72
N LEU A 314 -24.84 -5.36 -15.45
CA LEU A 314 -23.58 -6.09 -15.64
C LEU A 314 -22.41 -5.18 -15.25
N GLU A 315 -21.61 -5.64 -14.30
CA GLU A 315 -20.37 -4.97 -13.92
C GLU A 315 -19.20 -5.93 -13.90
N PHE A 316 -18.09 -5.52 -14.51
CA PHE A 316 -16.88 -6.32 -14.64
C PHE A 316 -15.80 -5.86 -13.67
N ALA A 317 -15.30 -6.78 -12.87
CA ALA A 317 -14.18 -6.62 -11.97
C ALA A 317 -12.97 -7.38 -12.53
N LEU A 318 -12.09 -6.67 -13.26
CA LEU A 318 -10.94 -7.27 -13.93
C LEU A 318 -9.78 -7.50 -12.94
N ALA A 319 -9.39 -8.75 -12.75
CA ALA A 319 -8.36 -9.15 -11.79
C ALA A 319 -7.55 -10.36 -12.28
N GLU A 320 -6.52 -10.73 -11.52
CA GLU A 320 -5.68 -11.90 -11.76
C GLU A 320 -5.64 -12.81 -10.52
N PRO A 321 -5.67 -14.15 -10.67
CA PRO A 321 -5.70 -14.90 -11.94
C PRO A 321 -7.09 -15.03 -12.59
N HIS A 322 -8.15 -14.54 -11.92
CA HIS A 322 -9.52 -14.60 -12.43
C HIS A 322 -10.18 -13.24 -12.29
N SER A 323 -10.91 -12.83 -13.32
CA SER A 323 -11.83 -11.69 -13.27
C SER A 323 -13.23 -12.15 -12.87
N TYR A 324 -14.11 -11.21 -12.55
CA TYR A 324 -15.47 -11.51 -12.13
C TYR A 324 -16.48 -10.59 -12.81
N ALA A 325 -17.63 -11.12 -13.18
CA ALA A 325 -18.79 -10.33 -13.58
C ALA A 325 -19.87 -10.42 -12.49
N LEU A 326 -20.31 -9.27 -11.99
CA LEU A 326 -21.51 -9.15 -11.19
C LEU A 326 -22.70 -9.00 -12.13
N ILE A 327 -23.64 -9.94 -12.05
CA ILE A 327 -24.86 -9.94 -12.85
C ILE A 327 -26.02 -9.76 -11.89
N ALA A 328 -26.76 -8.65 -12.00
CA ALA A 328 -27.91 -8.35 -11.15
C ALA A 328 -29.17 -8.06 -11.97
N THR A 329 -30.29 -8.59 -11.49
CA THR A 329 -31.66 -8.27 -11.92
C THR A 329 -32.41 -7.65 -10.74
N ASN A 330 -33.64 -7.19 -10.96
CA ASN A 330 -34.49 -6.65 -9.89
C ASN A 330 -34.78 -7.62 -8.73
N HIS A 331 -34.59 -8.94 -8.90
CA HIS A 331 -34.88 -9.96 -7.90
C HIS A 331 -33.71 -10.90 -7.57
N SER A 332 -32.61 -10.86 -8.32
CA SER A 332 -31.47 -11.77 -8.10
C SER A 332 -30.14 -11.12 -8.42
N ALA A 333 -29.07 -11.62 -7.82
CA ALA A 333 -27.72 -11.24 -8.19
C ALA A 333 -26.77 -12.44 -8.03
N ARG A 334 -25.84 -12.58 -8.97
CA ARG A 334 -24.86 -13.66 -9.00
C ARG A 334 -23.51 -13.15 -9.47
N ILE A 335 -22.47 -13.83 -9.01
CA ILE A 335 -21.09 -13.59 -9.44
C ILE A 335 -20.73 -14.68 -10.44
N HIS A 336 -20.24 -14.28 -11.62
CA HIS A 336 -19.70 -15.19 -12.61
C HIS A 336 -18.19 -15.03 -12.71
N ARG A 337 -17.45 -16.13 -12.58
CA ARG A 337 -15.99 -16.15 -12.71
C ARG A 337 -15.60 -16.13 -14.18
N LEU A 338 -14.67 -15.27 -14.53
CA LEU A 338 -14.14 -15.06 -15.87
C LEU A 338 -12.64 -15.41 -15.91
N ALA A 339 -12.08 -15.41 -17.12
CA ALA A 339 -10.64 -15.51 -17.34
C ALA A 339 -9.87 -14.35 -16.70
N GLY A 340 -8.55 -14.49 -16.58
CA GLY A 340 -7.67 -13.43 -16.09
C GLY A 340 -7.76 -12.17 -16.97
N ARG A 341 -7.54 -11.01 -16.37
CA ARG A 341 -7.56 -9.71 -17.07
C ARG A 341 -6.67 -9.70 -18.31
N ALA A 342 -5.49 -10.32 -18.26
CA ALA A 342 -4.56 -10.41 -19.37
C ALA A 342 -5.14 -11.17 -20.56
N ASP A 343 -5.87 -12.26 -20.29
CA ASP A 343 -6.49 -13.06 -21.36
C ASP A 343 -7.71 -12.38 -21.95
N ILE A 344 -8.53 -11.73 -21.11
CA ILE A 344 -9.64 -10.89 -21.58
C ILE A 344 -9.13 -9.75 -22.46
N ARG A 345 -8.01 -9.11 -22.09
CA ARG A 345 -7.45 -8.01 -22.88
C ARG A 345 -7.00 -8.45 -24.27
N LYS A 346 -6.42 -9.65 -24.39
CA LYS A 346 -6.02 -10.23 -25.69
C LYS A 346 -7.22 -10.41 -26.62
N THR A 347 -8.38 -10.79 -26.07
CA THR A 347 -9.61 -10.98 -26.87
C THR A 347 -10.27 -9.68 -27.35
N ILE A 348 -9.92 -8.51 -26.78
CA ILE A 348 -10.47 -7.20 -27.19
C ILE A 348 -9.56 -6.51 -28.22
N THR A 349 -8.28 -6.90 -28.28
CA THR A 349 -7.28 -6.30 -29.18
C THR A 349 -7.02 -7.11 -30.45
N ALA A 350 -7.70 -8.25 -30.60
CA ALA A 350 -7.80 -9.04 -31.83
C ALA A 350 -9.10 -8.67 -32.55
#